data_AF-A0A317JWX4-F1
#
_entry.id   AF-A0A317JWX4-F1
#
_cell.length_a   1.000
_cell.length_b   1.000
_cell.length_c   1.000
_cell.angle_alpha   90.00
_cell.angle_beta   90.00
_cell.angle_gamma   90.00
#
_symmetry.space_group_name_H-M   'P 1'
#
loop_
_entity.id
_entity.type
_entity.pdbx_description
1 polymer ?
#
loop_
_entity_poly.entity_id
_entity_poly.type
_entity_poly.pdbx_seq_one_letter_code
_entity_poly.pdbx_strand_id
1 'polypeptide(L)'
;VTPPVPAELRLTLRLGPRHDWFTPAALDLLLTTPYAVSPVSNRVGARLAGAALPRAVAGELPSEGLVLGAVQVPADGQPLIFLADHPTTGGYPVIGVVDDVTPLAQARPGTTVRFHGPQR
;
A
#
# COMPACT_ATOMS: atom_id res chain seq x y z
N VAL A 1 21.23 -19.66 9.82
CA VAL A 1 21.55 -18.21 9.83
C VAL A 1 20.36 -17.49 9.22
N THR A 2 19.68 -16.64 9.98
CA THR A 2 18.57 -15.84 9.46
C THR A 2 19.15 -14.80 8.48
N PRO A 3 18.65 -14.69 7.24
CA PRO A 3 19.13 -13.65 6.33
C PRO A 3 18.90 -12.26 6.95
N PRO A 4 19.80 -11.29 6.69
CA PRO A 4 19.59 -9.93 7.16
C PRO A 4 18.29 -9.38 6.56
N VAL A 5 17.50 -8.69 7.38
CA VAL A 5 16.29 -8.01 6.91
C VAL A 5 16.71 -6.98 5.84
N PRO A 6 16.12 -7.00 4.63
CA PRO A 6 16.48 -6.06 3.58
C PRO A 6 16.24 -4.62 4.03
N ALA A 7 17.16 -3.72 3.66
CA ALA A 7 16.98 -2.28 3.87
C ALA A 7 15.87 -1.71 2.97
N GLU A 8 15.66 -2.32 1.79
CA GLU A 8 14.65 -1.95 0.80
C GLU A 8 13.86 -3.19 0.34
N LEU A 9 12.54 -3.05 0.25
CA LEU A 9 11.62 -4.01 -0.32
C LEU A 9 11.05 -3.47 -1.64
N ARG A 10 11.09 -4.30 -2.69
CA ARG A 10 10.47 -3.99 -3.97
C ARG A 10 9.24 -4.88 -4.14
N LEU A 11 8.06 -4.27 -4.16
CA LEU A 11 6.79 -4.97 -4.15
C LEU A 11 6.13 -4.88 -5.52
N THR A 12 5.76 -6.04 -6.08
CA THR A 12 4.95 -6.08 -7.31
C THR A 12 3.53 -5.65 -6.98
N LEU A 13 3.05 -4.60 -7.64
CA LEU A 13 1.74 -4.01 -7.46
C LEU A 13 0.94 -4.14 -8.75
N ARG A 14 -0.27 -4.69 -8.63
CA ARG A 14 -1.29 -4.66 -9.67
C ARG A 14 -2.30 -3.55 -9.36
N LEU A 15 -2.46 -2.59 -10.27
CA LEU A 15 -3.36 -1.45 -10.07
C LEU A 15 -4.84 -1.87 -10.01
N GLY A 16 -5.63 -1.06 -9.29
CA GLY A 16 -7.07 -1.25 -9.14
C GLY A 16 -7.49 -2.01 -7.87
N PRO A 17 -8.80 -2.07 -7.60
CA PRO A 17 -9.89 -1.68 -8.50
C PRO A 17 -10.21 -0.18 -8.51
N ARG A 18 -9.66 0.62 -7.59
CA ARG A 18 -9.99 2.05 -7.43
C ARG A 18 -8.84 3.00 -7.82
N HIS A 19 -7.96 2.60 -8.74
CA HIS A 19 -6.86 3.48 -9.17
C HIS A 19 -7.38 4.77 -9.84
N ASP A 20 -8.58 4.71 -10.44
CA ASP A 20 -9.35 5.83 -11.00
C ASP A 20 -9.80 6.86 -9.95
N TRP A 21 -9.73 6.54 -8.66
CA TRP A 21 -10.01 7.47 -7.57
C TRP A 21 -8.84 8.42 -7.27
N PHE A 22 -7.70 8.20 -7.92
CA PHE A 22 -6.48 8.97 -7.73
C PHE A 22 -6.08 9.68 -9.02
N THR A 23 -5.36 10.79 -8.87
CA THR A 23 -4.86 11.53 -10.04
C THR A 23 -3.75 10.74 -10.74
N PRO A 24 -3.47 11.00 -12.03
CA PRO A 24 -2.31 10.42 -12.69
C PRO A 24 -0.99 10.67 -11.93
N ALA A 25 -0.82 11.87 -11.37
CA ALA A 25 0.33 12.22 -10.54
C ALA A 25 0.47 11.34 -9.29
N ALA A 26 -0.64 10.86 -8.72
CA ALA A 26 -0.59 9.92 -7.60
C ALA A 26 -0.03 8.55 -8.03
N LEU A 27 -0.40 8.06 -9.23
CA LEU A 27 0.13 6.81 -9.75
C LEU A 27 1.63 6.93 -10.05
N ASP A 28 2.06 8.07 -10.61
CA ASP A 28 3.48 8.35 -10.81
C ASP A 28 4.24 8.41 -9.48
N LEU A 29 3.71 9.12 -8.47
CA LEU A 29 4.31 9.19 -7.14
C LEU A 29 4.43 7.80 -6.50
N LEU A 30 3.35 7.01 -6.53
CA LEU A 30 3.32 5.65 -5.97
C LEU A 30 4.42 4.76 -6.57
N LEU A 31 4.67 4.86 -7.87
CA LEU A 31 5.61 3.99 -8.59
C LEU A 31 7.04 4.51 -8.62
N THR A 32 7.28 5.80 -8.35
CA THR A 32 8.62 6.41 -8.47
C THR A 32 9.23 6.82 -7.12
N THR A 33 8.42 7.05 -6.09
CA THR A 33 8.90 7.49 -4.78
C THR A 33 9.04 6.34 -3.78
N PRO A 34 10.03 6.39 -2.89
CA PRO A 34 10.13 5.45 -1.79
C PRO A 34 9.16 5.80 -0.65
N TYR A 35 8.70 4.79 0.05
CA TYR A 35 7.98 4.92 1.32
C TYR A 35 8.73 4.23 2.45
N ALA A 36 8.53 4.67 3.69
CA ALA A 36 9.06 4.01 4.87
C ALA A 36 7.96 3.25 5.62
N VAL A 37 8.24 2.03 6.09
CA VAL A 37 7.34 1.32 7.01
C VAL A 37 7.22 2.11 8.31
N SER A 38 6.00 2.45 8.69
CA SER A 38 5.69 3.24 9.88
C SER A 38 5.78 2.40 11.16
N PRO A 39 6.20 2.98 12.30
CA PRO A 39 6.24 2.29 13.59
C PRO A 39 4.88 1.80 14.11
N VAL A 40 3.77 2.33 13.60
CA VAL A 40 2.42 1.89 13.97
C VAL A 40 1.88 0.75 13.08
N SER A 41 2.73 0.16 12.24
CA SER A 41 2.40 -1.04 11.47
C SER A 41 2.23 -2.26 12.38
N ASN A 42 1.32 -3.16 12.05
CA ASN A 42 1.04 -4.37 12.82
C ASN A 42 0.53 -5.50 11.90
N ARG A 43 0.04 -6.61 12.48
CA ARG A 43 -0.46 -7.76 11.71
C ARG A 43 -1.70 -7.48 10.85
N VAL A 44 -2.43 -6.39 11.12
CA VAL A 44 -3.56 -5.96 10.28
C VAL A 44 -3.06 -5.32 9.00
N GLY A 45 -2.01 -4.50 9.08
CA GLY A 45 -1.45 -3.87 7.90
C GLY A 45 -0.13 -3.14 8.12
N ALA A 46 0.66 -3.07 7.05
CA ALA A 46 1.85 -2.24 6.94
C ALA A 46 1.45 -0.83 6.52
N ARG A 47 1.60 0.13 7.44
CA ARG A 47 1.37 1.55 7.19
C ARG A 47 2.63 2.14 6.61
N LEU A 48 2.51 2.83 5.48
CA LEU A 48 3.63 3.44 4.78
C LEU A 48 3.61 4.96 4.97
N ALA A 49 4.76 5.57 5.20
CA ALA A 49 4.93 7.01 5.30
C ALA A 49 5.80 7.50 4.14
N GLY A 50 5.31 8.47 3.38
CA GLY A 50 6.03 9.05 2.26
C GLY A 50 5.22 10.15 1.58
N ALA A 51 5.32 10.23 0.25
CA ALA A 51 4.54 11.15 -0.56
C ALA A 51 3.04 10.80 -0.48
N ALA A 52 2.25 11.74 0.03
CA ALA A 52 0.79 11.59 0.08
C ALA A 52 0.22 11.55 -1.34
N LEU A 53 -0.68 10.60 -1.57
CA LEU A 53 -1.27 10.35 -2.88
C LEU A 53 -2.52 11.21 -3.12
N PRO A 54 -2.49 12.17 -4.06
CA PRO A 54 -3.64 13.05 -4.31
C PRO A 54 -4.82 12.28 -4.92
N ARG A 55 -5.99 12.42 -4.28
CA ARG A 55 -7.27 11.86 -4.75
C ARG A 55 -7.84 12.70 -5.89
N ALA A 56 -8.38 12.02 -6.90
CA ALA A 56 -9.21 12.62 -7.94
C ALA A 56 -10.68 12.69 -7.53
N VAL A 57 -11.13 11.74 -6.71
CA VAL A 57 -12.51 11.66 -6.20
C VAL A 57 -12.53 11.93 -4.70
N ALA A 58 -13.23 12.99 -4.27
CA ALA A 58 -13.35 13.38 -2.86
C ALA A 58 -14.54 12.72 -2.13
N GLY A 59 -15.38 11.95 -2.83
CA GLY A 59 -16.54 11.28 -2.27
C GLY A 59 -16.21 10.13 -1.32
N GLU A 60 -17.24 9.65 -0.63
CA GLU A 60 -17.19 8.46 0.22
C GLU A 60 -17.30 7.19 -0.63
N LEU A 61 -16.56 6.15 -0.25
CA LEU A 61 -16.66 4.83 -0.86
C LEU A 61 -17.51 3.94 0.06
N PRO A 62 -18.61 3.35 -0.41
CA PRO A 62 -19.29 2.28 0.33
C PRO A 62 -18.30 1.17 0.70
N SER A 63 -18.53 0.49 1.82
CA SER A 63 -17.65 -0.61 2.22
C SER A 63 -17.58 -1.69 1.15
N GLU A 64 -16.36 -2.05 0.77
CA GLU A 64 -16.07 -3.07 -0.24
C GLU A 64 -15.19 -4.17 0.33
N GLY A 65 -15.24 -5.35 -0.28
CA GLY A 65 -14.43 -6.49 0.12
C GLY A 65 -12.93 -6.20 -0.01
N LEU A 66 -12.16 -6.59 1.00
CA LEU A 66 -10.71 -6.46 1.02
C LEU A 66 -10.04 -7.84 0.90
N VAL A 67 -8.86 -7.84 0.29
CA VAL A 67 -8.02 -9.03 0.15
C VAL A 67 -6.64 -8.77 0.73
N LEU A 68 -5.93 -9.85 1.05
CA LEU A 68 -4.53 -9.78 1.44
C LEU A 68 -3.72 -9.02 0.38
N GLY A 69 -2.86 -8.10 0.83
CA GLY A 69 -2.06 -7.26 -0.05
C GLY A 69 -2.78 -6.06 -0.66
N ALA A 70 -4.08 -5.88 -0.41
CA ALA A 70 -4.78 -4.68 -0.86
C ALA A 70 -4.13 -3.43 -0.28
N VAL A 71 -3.82 -2.46 -1.15
CA VAL A 71 -3.20 -1.18 -0.82
C VAL A 71 -4.30 -0.14 -0.74
N GLN A 72 -4.77 0.10 0.47
CA GLN A 72 -5.79 1.08 0.75
C GLN A 72 -5.14 2.45 1.02
N VAL A 73 -5.76 3.53 0.55
CA VAL A 73 -5.26 4.89 0.79
C VAL A 73 -6.34 5.72 1.48
N PRO A 74 -6.21 6.00 2.80
CA PRO A 74 -7.12 6.86 3.53
C PRO A 74 -7.04 8.33 3.08
N ALA A 75 -7.80 9.20 3.75
CA ALA A 75 -7.85 10.63 3.42
C ALA A 75 -6.52 11.38 3.59
N ASP A 76 -5.59 10.85 4.39
CA ASP A 76 -4.24 11.40 4.57
C ASP A 76 -3.30 11.11 3.37
N GLY A 77 -3.75 10.30 2.41
CA GLY A 77 -2.98 9.94 1.23
C GLY A 77 -1.88 8.92 1.47
N GLN A 78 -1.77 8.36 2.68
CA GLN A 78 -0.68 7.42 3.03
C GLN A 78 -1.08 5.97 2.74
N PRO A 79 -0.27 5.18 2.01
CA PRO A 79 -0.63 3.80 1.70
C PRO A 79 -0.67 2.88 2.93
N LEU A 80 -1.69 2.02 2.99
CA LEU A 80 -1.83 0.92 3.95
C LEU A 80 -1.93 -0.39 3.18
N ILE A 81 -0.93 -1.26 3.33
CA ILE A 81 -0.93 -2.60 2.74
C ILE A 81 -1.54 -3.58 3.75
N PHE A 82 -2.63 -4.24 3.40
CA PHE A 82 -3.29 -5.21 4.26
C PHE A 82 -2.52 -6.52 4.40
N LEU A 83 -2.37 -6.99 5.65
CA LEU A 83 -1.63 -8.20 6.05
C LEU A 83 -2.57 -9.26 6.63
N ALA A 84 -2.02 -10.30 7.27
CA ALA A 84 -2.76 -11.53 7.61
C ALA A 84 -4.05 -11.32 8.43
N ASP A 85 -4.11 -10.27 9.26
CA ASP A 85 -5.26 -10.00 10.12
C ASP A 85 -6.15 -8.87 9.55
N HIS A 86 -6.11 -8.64 8.24
CA HIS A 86 -6.91 -7.60 7.59
C HIS A 86 -8.43 -7.82 7.78
N PRO A 87 -9.23 -6.74 7.90
CA PRO A 87 -10.68 -6.87 7.95
C PRO A 87 -11.22 -7.40 6.61
N THR A 88 -12.42 -7.97 6.64
CA THR A 88 -13.11 -8.46 5.44
C THR A 88 -13.55 -7.33 4.52
N THR A 89 -13.83 -6.15 5.06
CA THR A 89 -14.34 -4.99 4.31
C THR A 89 -13.70 -3.69 4.76
N GLY A 90 -13.64 -2.69 3.88
CA GLY A 90 -13.19 -1.33 4.22
C GLY A 90 -13.79 -0.25 3.31
N GLY A 91 -13.79 1.00 3.78
CA GLY A 91 -14.44 2.14 3.13
C GLY A 91 -13.50 3.18 2.50
N TYR A 92 -12.21 2.87 2.34
CA TYR A 92 -11.28 3.72 1.59
C TYR A 92 -10.86 3.06 0.28
N PRO A 93 -10.55 3.84 -0.77
CA PRO A 93 -10.19 3.31 -2.08
C PRO A 93 -8.91 2.47 -2.03
N VAL A 94 -8.98 1.30 -2.67
CA VAL A 94 -7.84 0.42 -2.91
C VAL A 94 -7.21 0.77 -4.26
N ILE A 95 -6.01 1.34 -4.22
CA ILE A 95 -5.28 1.81 -5.41
C ILE A 95 -4.66 0.64 -6.20
N GLY A 96 -4.37 -0.46 -5.52
CA GLY A 96 -3.76 -1.66 -6.09
C GLY A 96 -3.68 -2.81 -5.09
N VAL A 97 -3.17 -3.95 -5.54
CA VAL A 97 -2.94 -5.13 -4.70
C VAL A 97 -1.50 -5.61 -4.90
N VAL A 98 -0.79 -5.77 -3.79
CA VAL A 98 0.55 -6.38 -3.75
C VAL A 98 0.43 -7.89 -3.87
N ASP A 99 1.19 -8.50 -4.78
CA ASP A 99 1.09 -9.93 -5.06
C ASP A 99 1.70 -10.81 -3.96
N ASP A 100 2.84 -10.41 -3.39
CA ASP A 100 3.48 -11.11 -2.26
C ASP A 100 3.79 -10.14 -1.11
N VAL A 101 3.10 -10.33 0.01
CA VAL A 101 3.28 -9.54 1.24
C VAL A 101 4.26 -10.18 2.23
N THR A 102 4.76 -11.37 1.95
CA THR A 102 5.68 -12.10 2.84
C THR A 102 6.88 -11.26 3.29
N PRO A 103 7.52 -10.45 2.41
CA PRO A 103 8.63 -9.60 2.85
C PRO A 103 8.25 -8.55 3.89
N LEU A 104 6.99 -8.08 3.90
CA LEU A 104 6.50 -7.12 4.89
C LEU A 104 6.37 -7.73 6.28
N ALA A 105 6.19 -9.05 6.40
CA ALA A 105 6.09 -9.73 7.69
C ALA A 105 7.39 -9.66 8.51
N GLN A 106 8.53 -9.41 7.86
CA GLN A 106 9.85 -9.27 8.49
C GLN A 106 10.35 -7.81 8.48
N ALA A 107 9.60 -6.88 7.89
CA ALA A 107 9.98 -5.49 7.79
C ALA A 107 9.97 -4.82 9.16
N ARG A 108 10.95 -3.94 9.40
CA ARG A 108 11.02 -3.14 10.62
C ARG A 108 10.53 -1.72 10.31
N PRO A 109 10.11 -0.95 11.32
CA PRO A 109 9.93 0.48 11.14
C PRO A 109 11.17 1.12 10.51
N GLY A 110 10.97 1.93 9.47
CA GLY A 110 12.04 2.53 8.67
C GLY A 110 12.53 1.68 7.47
N THR A 111 12.11 0.42 7.33
CA THR A 111 12.36 -0.35 6.10
C THR A 111 11.78 0.42 4.90
N THR A 112 12.58 0.59 3.86
CA THR A 112 12.14 1.28 2.64
C THR A 112 11.30 0.34 1.78
N VAL A 113 10.21 0.84 1.20
CA VAL A 113 9.33 0.12 0.27
C VAL A 113 9.24 0.91 -1.03
N ARG A 114 9.39 0.20 -2.15
CA ARG A 114 9.13 0.72 -3.50
C ARG A 114 8.16 -0.19 -4.23
N PHE A 115 7.17 0.40 -4.88
CA PHE A 115 6.25 -0.34 -5.73
C PHE A 115 6.81 -0.44 -7.15
N HIS A 116 6.50 -1.55 -7.83
CA HIS A 116 6.72 -1.70 -9.26
C HIS A 116 5.64 -2.59 -9.84
N GLY A 117 5.40 -2.53 -11.15
CA GLY A 117 4.41 -3.40 -11.79
C GLY A 117 4.07 -2.93 -13.19
N PRO A 118 3.42 -3.77 -14.00
CA PRO A 118 2.96 -3.37 -15.32
C PRO A 118 1.87 -2.30 -15.18
N GLN A 119 2.09 -1.13 -15.80
CA GLN A 119 1.14 0.00 -15.84
C GLN A 119 -0.04 -0.26 -16.81
N ARG A 120 -0.53 -1.50 -16.91
CA ARG A 120 -1.38 -1.92 -18.02
C ARG A 120 -2.77 -1.30 -18.01
#